data_AF-A0A077NRL3-F1
#
_entry.id   AF-A0A077NRL3-F1
#
_cell.length_a   1.000
_cell.length_b   1.000
_cell.length_c   1.000
_cell.angle_alpha   90.00
_cell.angle_beta   90.00
_cell.angle_gamma   90.00
#
_symmetry.space_group_name_H-M   'P 1'
#
loop_
_entity.id
_entity.type
_entity.pdbx_description
1 polymer ?
#
loop_
_entity_poly.entity_id
_entity_poly.type
_entity_poly.pdbx_seq_one_letter_code
_entity_poly.pdbx_strand_id
1 'polypeptide(L)' 'MSTVKRDKSPKGEGKAPAFQIRMQPEFKKQLSELAKNEGMSLGNWFKDLARKELQSRGIEPKG' A
#
# COMPACT_ATOMS: atom_id res chain seq x y z
N MET A 1 -12.47 15.15 19.67
CA MET A 1 -12.67 13.71 19.45
C MET A 1 -12.40 13.38 17.99
N SER A 2 -11.35 12.60 17.72
CA SER A 2 -11.20 11.66 16.58
C SER A 2 -9.78 11.09 16.65
N THR A 3 -9.60 10.10 17.52
CA THR A 3 -8.38 9.31 17.64
C THR A 3 -8.27 8.40 16.42
N VAL A 4 -7.68 8.90 15.34
CA VAL A 4 -7.23 8.07 14.22
C VAL A 4 -6.20 7.09 14.78
N LYS A 5 -6.65 5.86 15.06
CA LYS A 5 -5.79 4.75 15.48
C LYS A 5 -4.85 4.43 14.31
N ARG A 6 -3.65 5.00 14.34
CA ARG A 6 -2.58 4.67 13.41
C ARG A 6 -1.95 3.37 13.89
N ASP A 7 -2.09 2.34 13.08
CA ASP A 7 -1.42 1.06 13.27
C ASP A 7 0.09 1.27 13.48
N LYS A 8 0.56 0.96 14.68
CA LYS A 8 1.98 0.98 15.03
C LYS A 8 2.62 -0.25 14.39
N SER A 9 3.03 -0.14 13.12
CA SER A 9 4.00 -1.10 12.57
C SER A 9 5.35 -0.90 13.26
N PRO A 10 6.02 -1.99 13.71
CA PRO A 10 7.32 -1.91 14.35
C PRO A 10 8.35 -1.36 13.36
N LYS A 11 9.11 -0.35 13.80
CA LYS A 11 10.18 0.30 13.05
C LYS A 11 11.37 -0.65 12.95
N GLY A 12 11.28 -1.63 12.05
CA GLY A 12 12.43 -2.38 11.55
C GLY A 12 13.28 -1.48 10.65
N GLU A 13 14.54 -1.32 11.05
CA GLU A 13 15.73 -0.87 10.32
C GLU A 13 15.53 -0.15 8.97
N GLY A 14 15.87 1.14 8.96
CA GLY A 14 16.00 1.94 7.74
C GLY A 14 14.65 2.33 7.14
N LYS A 15 14.37 3.63 7.05
CA LYS A 15 13.24 4.09 6.22
C LYS A 15 13.45 3.53 4.82
N ALA A 16 12.63 2.56 4.41
CA ALA A 16 12.63 2.06 3.05
C ALA A 16 12.55 3.27 2.09
N PRO A 17 13.35 3.30 1.02
CA PRO A 17 13.38 4.43 0.10
C PRO A 17 11.96 4.68 -0.43
N ALA A 18 11.51 5.94 -0.35
CA ALA A 18 10.17 6.30 -0.79
C ALA A 18 10.06 6.12 -2.30
N PHE A 19 9.16 5.24 -2.74
CA PHE A 19 8.84 5.07 -4.15
C PHE A 19 7.84 6.14 -4.59
N GLN A 20 8.28 7.12 -5.37
CA GLN A 20 7.41 8.16 -5.91
C GLN A 20 6.83 7.74 -7.26
N ILE A 21 5.54 7.42 -7.29
CA ILE A 21 4.82 7.11 -8.53
C ILE A 21 4.17 8.38 -9.07
N ARG A 22 4.47 8.76 -10.31
CA ARG A 22 3.71 9.79 -11.02
C ARG A 22 2.51 9.14 -11.69
N MET A 23 1.31 9.53 -11.27
CA MET A 23 0.04 9.07 -11.84
C MET A 23 -0.90 10.27 -12.04
N GLN A 24 -1.83 10.15 -12.98
CA GLN A 24 -2.89 11.14 -13.17
C GLN A 24 -3.76 11.23 -11.89
N PRO A 25 -4.23 12.44 -11.52
CA PRO A 25 -4.99 12.64 -10.29
C PRO A 25 -6.32 11.87 -10.28
N GLU A 26 -6.94 11.67 -11.44
CA GLU A 26 -8.18 10.89 -11.58
C GLU A 26 -7.94 9.41 -11.29
N PHE A 27 -6.88 8.83 -11.85
CA PHE A 27 -6.51 7.44 -11.58
C PHE A 27 -6.18 7.22 -10.10
N LYS A 28 -5.48 8.17 -9.48
CA LYS A 28 -5.20 8.12 -8.03
C LYS A 28 -6.49 8.14 -7.19
N LYS A 29 -7.52 8.89 -7.59
CA LYS A 29 -8.81 8.92 -6.88
C LYS A 29 -9.50 7.56 -6.95
N GLN A 30 -9.60 6.96 -8.14
CA GLN A 30 -10.21 5.63 -8.33
C GLN A 30 -9.55 4.59 -7.43
N LEU A 31 -8.21 4.56 -7.41
CA LEU A 31 -7.45 3.64 -6.55
C LEU A 31 -7.66 3.93 -5.06
N SER A 32 -7.74 5.21 -4.68
CA SER A 32 -7.97 5.59 -3.28
C SER A 32 -9.38 5.20 -2.80
N GLU A 33 -10.39 5.25 -3.67
CA GLU A 33 -11.75 4.80 -3.36
C GLU A 33 -11.83 3.29 -3.18
N LEU A 34 -11.20 2.52 -4.08
CA LEU A 34 -11.08 1.07 -3.94
C LEU A 34 -10.35 0.69 -2.65
N ALA A 35 -9.20 1.30 -2.38
CA ALA A 35 -8.44 1.04 -1.15
C ALA A 35 -9.27 1.37 0.11
N LYS A 36 -10.03 2.48 0.09
CA LYS A 36 -10.95 2.84 1.19
C LYS A 36 -12.09 1.85 1.36
N ASN A 37 -12.67 1.35 0.27
CA ASN A 37 -13.71 0.32 0.32
C ASN A 37 -13.18 -0.98 0.92
N GLU A 38 -11.91 -1.32 0.64
CA GLU A 38 -11.22 -2.46 1.27
C GLU A 38 -10.69 -2.14 2.68
N GLY A 39 -10.95 -0.94 3.22
CA GLY A 39 -10.56 -0.55 4.58
C GLY A 39 -9.06 -0.31 4.76
N MET A 40 -8.29 -0.14 3.68
CA MET A 40 -6.84 -0.01 3.73
C MET A 40 -6.33 1.29 3.08
N SER A 41 -5.10 1.68 3.42
CA SER A 41 -4.44 2.82 2.78
C SER A 41 -4.01 2.46 1.36
N LEU A 42 -3.99 3.45 0.46
CA LEU A 42 -3.51 3.28 -0.92
C LEU A 42 -2.15 2.57 -0.98
N GLY A 43 -1.24 2.90 -0.05
CA GLY A 43 0.08 2.27 0.02
C GLY A 43 0.04 0.79 0.40
N ASN A 44 -0.82 0.39 1.34
CA ASN A 44 -0.98 -1.03 1.68
C ASN A 44 -1.65 -1.81 0.55
N TRP A 45 -2.65 -1.19 -0.09
CA TRP A 45 -3.33 -1.77 -1.25
C TRP A 45 -2.34 -2.09 -2.38
N PHE A 46 -1.44 -1.16 -2.70
CA PHE A 46 -0.37 -1.40 -3.67
C PHE A 46 0.59 -2.51 -3.25
N LYS A 47 0.92 -2.63 -1.96
CA LYS A 47 1.78 -3.72 -1.47
C LYS A 47 1.11 -5.07 -1.67
N ASP A 48 -0.17 -5.20 -1.35
CA ASP A 48 -0.90 -6.45 -1.53
C ASP A 48 -1.07 -6.81 -3.01
N LEU A 49 -1.33 -5.82 -3.87
CA LEU A 49 -1.33 -6.03 -5.32
C LEU A 49 0.03 -6.54 -5.82
N ALA A 50 1.13 -5.93 -5.38
CA ALA A 50 2.47 -6.37 -5.73
C ALA A 50 2.77 -7.80 -5.21
N ARG A 51 2.38 -8.13 -3.98
CA ARG A 51 2.56 -9.49 -3.43
C ARG A 51 1.77 -10.53 -4.21
N LYS A 52 0.50 -10.24 -4.54
CA LYS A 52 -0.34 -11.13 -5.37
C LYS A 52 0.26 -11.36 -6.75
N GLU A 53 0.76 -10.29 -7.38
CA GLU A 53 1.40 -10.39 -8.69
C GLU A 53 2.70 -11.22 -8.63
N LEU A 54 3.53 -11.05 -7.59
CA LEU A 54 4.72 -11.87 -7.37
C LEU A 54 4.35 -13.35 -7.20
N GLN A 55 3.36 -13.64 -6.35
CA GLN A 55 2.88 -15.00 -6.14
C GLN A 55 2.32 -15.64 -7.43
N SER A 56 1.56 -14.87 -8.22
CA SER A 56 1.03 -15.31 -9.52
C SER A 56 2.15 -15.71 -10.49
N ARG A 57 3.30 -15.03 -10.41
CA ARG A 57 4.50 -15.33 -11.19
C ARG A 57 5.41 -16.39 -10.56
N GLY A 58 4.99 -17.01 -9.46
CA GLY A 58 5.76 -18.01 -8.73
C GLY A 58 6.96 -17.45 -7.94
N ILE A 59 6.99 -16.13 -7.71
CA ILE A 59 8.04 -15.46 -6.95
C ILE A 59 7.55 -15.28 -5.51
N GLU A 60 8.31 -15.80 -4.55
CA GLU A 60 7.99 -15.59 -3.13
C GLU A 60 8.18 -14.11 -2.75
N PRO A 61 7.12 -13.42 -2.26
CA PRO A 61 7.23 -12.03 -1.86
C PRO A 61 8.12 -11.91 -0.62
N LYS A 62 9.28 -11.28 -0.80
CA LYS A 62 10.20 -10.94 0.30
C LYS A 62 9.79 -9.58 0.87
N GLY A 63 9.06 -9.58 2.00
CA GLY A 63 8.72 -8.37 2.77
C GLY A 63 7.24 -8.16 3.12
#